data_AF-A0A0W0XYB7-F1
#
_entry.id   AF-A0A0W0XYB7-F1
#
_cell.length_a   1.000
_cell.length_b   1.000
_cell.length_c   1.000
_cell.angle_alpha   90.00
_cell.angle_beta   90.00
_cell.angle_gamma   90.00
#
_symmetry.space_group_name_H-M   'P 1'
#
loop_
_entity.id
_entity.type
_entity.pdbx_description
1 polymer ?
#
loop_
_entity_poly.entity_id
_entity_poly.type
_entity_poly.pdbx_seq_one_letter_code
_entity_poly.pdbx_strand_id
1 'polypeptide(L)'
;MKTAAKKLRHAKRLDKASGVFFLMGFIFSKLQTIPIVFVSSIFNLLSLMCYLTAYSLWLAACERYPDHPPRAQSWYGLVQFKSQHKVAAVMGTLAILTCLAAIAFPPALIPSAWLFLVSNVLWCIAEYHKMRHPPVYDEDYSSKRQAVYMRYALLMTSASLVTALATTLVFCFPPAALATLMTATILCILINLAALQDWVAFTWVKHPPDTWDESHALINNELGCEPGHELALEEEEEDVSIASLSSEAPNSGEGTPLQPMSRSTAVFDDEALGDAPFTRLQST
;
A
#
# COMPACT_ATOMS: atom_id res chain seq x y z
N MET A 1 15.45 -21.26 -7.09
CA MET A 1 16.07 -20.32 -6.13
C MET A 1 16.73 -19.07 -6.77
N LYS A 2 17.69 -19.18 -7.70
CA LYS A 2 18.43 -18.02 -8.27
C LYS A 2 17.56 -16.95 -8.94
N THR A 3 16.44 -17.34 -9.55
CA THR A 3 15.49 -16.43 -10.22
C THR A 3 14.67 -15.57 -9.24
N ALA A 4 14.26 -16.13 -8.10
CA ALA A 4 13.49 -15.41 -7.07
C ALA A 4 14.33 -14.33 -6.39
N ALA A 5 15.58 -14.66 -6.00
CA ALA A 5 16.52 -13.68 -5.42
C ALA A 5 16.83 -12.53 -6.39
N LYS A 6 16.96 -12.81 -7.70
CA LYS A 6 17.15 -11.77 -8.73
C LYS A 6 15.92 -10.86 -8.86
N LYS A 7 14.70 -11.42 -8.83
CA LYS A 7 13.45 -10.65 -8.84
C LYS A 7 13.35 -9.71 -7.63
N LEU A 8 13.61 -10.24 -6.42
CA LEU A 8 13.58 -9.46 -5.18
C LEU A 8 14.61 -8.31 -5.19
N ARG A 9 15.84 -8.57 -5.65
CA ARG A 9 16.87 -7.52 -5.78
C ARG A 9 16.43 -6.40 -6.74
N HIS A 10 15.79 -6.73 -7.85
CA HIS A 10 15.25 -5.74 -8.75
C HIS A 10 14.09 -4.97 -8.12
N ALA A 11 13.17 -5.63 -7.42
CA ALA A 11 12.08 -4.98 -6.70
C ALA A 11 12.61 -3.95 -5.68
N LYS A 12 13.58 -4.35 -4.83
CA LYS A 12 14.25 -3.45 -3.87
C LYS A 12 14.90 -2.23 -4.55
N ARG A 13 15.50 -2.41 -5.74
CA ARG A 13 16.10 -1.29 -6.50
C ARG A 13 15.05 -0.33 -7.07
N LEU A 14 13.93 -0.86 -7.58
CA LEU A 14 12.83 -0.04 -8.08
C LEU A 14 12.18 0.75 -6.95
N ASP A 15 11.98 0.12 -5.79
CA ASP A 15 11.41 0.76 -4.60
C ASP A 15 12.33 1.87 -4.03
N LYS A 16 13.64 1.62 -4.01
CA LYS A 16 14.60 2.67 -3.67
C LYS A 16 14.57 3.83 -4.67
N ALA A 17 14.46 3.53 -5.97
CA ALA A 17 14.39 4.56 -7.01
C ALA A 17 13.09 5.37 -6.93
N SER A 18 11.94 4.72 -6.69
CA SER A 18 10.67 5.43 -6.50
C SER A 18 10.74 6.39 -5.32
N GLY A 19 11.35 5.98 -4.19
CA GLY A 19 11.58 6.87 -3.04
C GLY A 19 12.39 8.13 -3.38
N VAL A 20 13.42 8.02 -4.23
CA VAL A 20 14.19 9.18 -4.71
C VAL A 20 13.34 10.09 -5.61
N PHE A 21 12.54 9.53 -6.50
CA PHE A 21 11.63 10.31 -7.34
C PHE A 21 10.52 11.00 -6.53
N PHE A 22 10.01 10.37 -5.48
CA PHE A 22 9.10 11.00 -4.53
C PHE A 22 9.75 12.21 -3.85
N LEU A 23 11.01 12.06 -3.41
CA LEU A 23 11.75 13.17 -2.80
C LEU A 23 12.00 14.32 -3.80
N MET A 24 12.42 14.01 -5.03
CA MET A 24 12.62 15.02 -6.07
C MET A 24 11.31 15.74 -6.41
N GLY A 25 10.21 14.99 -6.55
CA GLY A 25 8.88 15.54 -6.74
C GLY A 25 8.49 16.48 -5.60
N PHE A 26 8.80 16.11 -4.36
CA PHE A 26 8.59 16.95 -3.18
C PHE A 26 9.41 18.25 -3.22
N ILE A 27 10.71 18.17 -3.53
CA ILE A 27 11.58 19.35 -3.64
C ILE A 27 11.07 20.31 -4.72
N PHE A 28 10.76 19.80 -5.91
CA PHE A 28 10.18 20.62 -6.98
C PHE A 28 8.84 21.23 -6.60
N SER A 29 8.00 20.49 -5.87
CA SER A 29 6.74 21.01 -5.33
C SER A 29 6.93 22.16 -4.32
N LYS A 30 8.08 22.24 -3.65
CA LYS A 30 8.40 23.40 -2.80
C LYS A 30 9.03 24.54 -3.59
N LEU A 31 9.86 24.27 -4.59
CA LEU A 31 10.42 25.32 -5.45
C LEU A 31 9.35 26.09 -6.24
N GLN A 32 8.17 25.50 -6.45
CA GLN A 32 7.06 26.23 -7.08
C GLN A 32 6.52 27.39 -6.24
N THR A 33 6.82 27.49 -4.94
CA THR A 33 6.37 28.60 -4.09
C THR A 33 7.16 29.89 -4.33
N ILE A 34 8.20 29.86 -5.17
CA ILE A 34 8.92 31.06 -5.63
C ILE A 34 7.92 31.92 -6.43
N PRO A 35 7.79 33.23 -6.13
CA PRO A 35 6.78 34.11 -6.72
C PRO A 35 7.14 34.56 -8.16
N ILE A 36 7.52 33.60 -9.02
CA ILE A 36 7.80 33.80 -10.44
C ILE A 36 6.91 32.82 -11.21
N VAL A 37 5.87 33.32 -11.86
CA VAL A 37 4.77 32.51 -12.43
C VAL A 37 5.25 31.42 -13.40
N PHE A 38 6.17 31.76 -14.31
CA PHE A 38 6.73 30.81 -15.28
C PHE A 38 7.53 29.70 -14.60
N VAL A 39 8.36 30.08 -13.62
CA VAL A 39 9.20 29.16 -12.86
C VAL A 39 8.34 28.23 -12.01
N SER A 40 7.30 28.77 -11.37
CA SER A 40 6.32 28.00 -10.60
C SER A 40 5.62 26.93 -11.44
N SER A 41 5.17 27.31 -12.65
CA SER A 41 4.50 26.38 -13.57
C SER A 41 5.43 25.25 -14.05
N ILE A 42 6.68 25.56 -14.37
CA ILE A 42 7.69 24.56 -14.76
C ILE A 42 7.97 23.59 -13.60
N PHE A 43 8.19 24.11 -12.39
CA PHE A 43 8.44 23.26 -11.22
C PHE A 43 7.23 22.42 -10.83
N ASN A 44 6.01 22.93 -11.00
CA ASN A 44 4.79 22.15 -10.80
C ASN A 44 4.73 20.98 -11.78
N LEU A 45 4.97 21.22 -13.07
CA LEU A 45 4.97 20.16 -14.07
C LEU A 45 6.08 19.12 -13.82
N LEU A 46 7.29 19.58 -13.49
CA LEU A 46 8.40 18.69 -13.12
C LEU A 46 8.06 17.84 -11.88
N SER A 47 7.43 18.45 -10.87
CA SER A 47 6.97 17.76 -9.68
C SER A 47 5.97 16.65 -10.01
N LEU A 48 4.96 16.96 -10.83
CA LEU A 48 3.96 15.98 -11.27
C LEU A 48 4.59 14.84 -12.08
N MET A 49 5.54 15.13 -12.98
CA MET A 49 6.26 14.10 -13.75
C MET A 49 7.13 13.21 -12.87
N CYS A 50 7.81 13.80 -11.87
CA CYS A 50 8.56 13.04 -10.88
C CYS A 50 7.64 12.12 -10.06
N TYR A 51 6.51 12.62 -9.58
CA TYR A 51 5.55 11.80 -8.85
C TYR A 51 4.95 10.69 -9.73
N LEU A 52 4.61 10.98 -10.99
CA LEU A 52 4.08 9.97 -11.91
C LEU A 52 5.11 8.85 -12.13
N THR A 53 6.38 9.22 -12.29
CA THR A 53 7.49 8.27 -12.40
C THR A 53 7.66 7.47 -11.11
N ALA A 54 7.55 8.12 -9.94
CA ALA A 54 7.66 7.48 -8.64
C ALA A 54 6.58 6.41 -8.44
N TYR A 55 5.30 6.76 -8.67
CA TYR A 55 4.19 5.81 -8.57
C TYR A 55 4.29 4.69 -9.60
N SER A 56 4.73 4.98 -10.83
CA SER A 56 4.94 3.95 -11.86
C SER A 56 6.03 2.95 -11.47
N LEU A 57 7.15 3.44 -10.93
CA LEU A 57 8.23 2.59 -10.42
C LEU A 57 7.79 1.80 -9.20
N TRP A 58 7.02 2.41 -8.31
CA TRP A 58 6.48 1.76 -7.12
C TRP A 58 5.50 0.64 -7.48
N LEU A 59 4.61 0.87 -8.44
CA LEU A 59 3.71 -0.14 -8.98
C LEU A 59 4.49 -1.30 -9.62
N ALA A 60 5.51 -0.98 -10.41
CA ALA A 60 6.41 -1.96 -11.02
C ALA A 60 7.25 -2.74 -9.99
N ALA A 61 7.56 -2.15 -8.83
CA ALA A 61 8.20 -2.82 -7.70
C ALA A 61 7.21 -3.80 -7.05
N CYS A 62 5.98 -3.35 -6.76
CA CYS A 62 4.92 -4.17 -6.17
C CYS A 62 4.69 -5.47 -6.94
N GLU A 63 4.58 -5.42 -8.27
CA GLU A 63 4.43 -6.61 -9.13
C GLU A 63 5.56 -7.63 -8.98
N ARG A 64 6.77 -7.17 -8.64
CA ARG A 64 7.97 -8.01 -8.56
C ARG A 64 8.25 -8.54 -7.16
N TYR A 65 7.61 -8.01 -6.13
CA TYR A 65 7.71 -8.57 -4.78
C TYR A 65 7.04 -9.96 -4.72
N PRO A 66 7.62 -10.90 -3.96
CA PRO A 66 7.01 -12.21 -3.73
C PRO A 66 5.67 -12.03 -2.99
N ASP A 67 4.74 -12.93 -3.26
CA ASP A 67 3.46 -12.94 -2.57
C ASP A 67 3.69 -13.37 -1.11
N HIS A 68 3.00 -12.69 -0.19
CA HIS A 68 3.01 -13.05 1.22
C HIS A 68 1.77 -13.89 1.52
N PRO A 69 1.88 -15.00 2.27
CA PRO A 69 0.76 -15.90 2.48
C PRO A 69 -0.43 -15.15 3.13
N PRO A 70 -1.64 -15.24 2.56
CA PRO A 70 -2.83 -14.64 3.15
C PRO A 70 -3.21 -15.37 4.44
N ARG A 71 -3.72 -14.64 5.44
CA ARG A 71 -4.22 -15.21 6.71
C ARG A 71 -5.74 -15.13 6.79
N ALA A 72 -6.42 -16.21 6.42
CA ALA A 72 -7.89 -16.28 6.33
C ALA A 72 -8.64 -15.86 7.62
N GLN A 73 -8.02 -15.98 8.80
CA GLN A 73 -8.67 -15.70 10.10
C GLN A 73 -8.65 -14.22 10.53
N SER A 74 -8.12 -13.32 9.71
CA SER A 74 -8.12 -11.89 10.01
C SER A 74 -8.77 -11.12 8.87
N TRP A 75 -9.58 -10.11 9.18
CA TRP A 75 -10.10 -9.14 8.18
C TRP A 75 -8.96 -8.63 7.27
N TYR A 76 -7.76 -8.53 7.83
CA TYR A 76 -6.52 -8.09 7.21
C TYR A 76 -5.83 -9.14 6.31
N GLY A 77 -6.18 -10.42 6.41
CA GLY A 77 -5.57 -11.48 5.59
C GLY A 77 -6.37 -11.84 4.34
N LEU A 78 -7.48 -11.14 4.08
CA LEU A 78 -8.17 -11.18 2.79
C LEU A 78 -7.39 -10.45 1.68
N VAL A 79 -6.53 -9.47 2.03
CA VAL A 79 -5.78 -8.67 1.05
C VAL A 79 -4.30 -8.63 1.43
N GLN A 80 -3.47 -9.30 0.63
CA GLN A 80 -2.02 -9.32 0.79
C GLN A 80 -1.42 -7.90 0.81
N PHE A 81 -0.35 -7.70 1.59
CA PHE A 81 0.45 -6.46 1.64
C PHE A 81 0.75 -5.86 0.27
N LYS A 82 1.22 -6.72 -0.64
CA LYS A 82 1.52 -6.40 -2.02
C LYS A 82 0.32 -5.77 -2.73
N SER A 83 -0.87 -6.30 -2.49
CA SER A 83 -2.10 -5.77 -3.07
C SER A 83 -2.46 -4.42 -2.48
N GLN A 84 -2.26 -4.20 -1.17
CA GLN A 84 -2.52 -2.90 -0.54
C GLN A 84 -1.60 -1.81 -1.10
N HIS A 85 -0.29 -2.08 -1.20
CA HIS A 85 0.66 -1.17 -1.85
C HIS A 85 0.37 -0.95 -3.33
N LYS A 86 -0.04 -2.00 -4.06
CA LYS A 86 -0.44 -1.90 -5.46
C LYS A 86 -1.66 -0.98 -5.64
N VAL A 87 -2.71 -1.17 -4.84
CA VAL A 87 -3.91 -0.33 -4.90
C VAL A 87 -3.56 1.11 -4.51
N ALA A 88 -2.76 1.32 -3.46
CA ALA A 88 -2.26 2.65 -3.11
C ALA A 88 -1.53 3.31 -4.29
N ALA A 89 -0.62 2.59 -4.95
CA ALA A 89 0.13 3.11 -6.09
C ALA A 89 -0.77 3.46 -7.29
N VAL A 90 -1.78 2.63 -7.57
CA VAL A 90 -2.79 2.91 -8.61
C VAL A 90 -3.60 4.17 -8.26
N MET A 91 -4.08 4.28 -7.03
CA MET A 91 -4.84 5.45 -6.57
C MET A 91 -4.02 6.73 -6.65
N GLY A 92 -2.74 6.70 -6.26
CA GLY A 92 -1.84 7.84 -6.40
C GLY A 92 -1.56 8.20 -7.86
N THR A 93 -1.46 7.22 -8.75
CA THR A 93 -1.35 7.46 -10.20
C THR A 93 -2.60 8.14 -10.75
N LEU A 94 -3.79 7.64 -10.41
CA LEU A 94 -5.07 8.25 -10.79
C LEU A 94 -5.21 9.67 -10.23
N ALA A 95 -4.74 9.92 -9.01
CA ALA A 95 -4.72 11.25 -8.39
C ALA A 95 -3.89 12.25 -9.21
N ILE A 96 -2.72 11.82 -9.72
CA ILE A 96 -1.86 12.65 -10.59
C ILE A 96 -2.52 12.91 -11.94
N LEU A 97 -3.10 11.88 -12.58
CA LEU A 97 -3.81 12.06 -13.84
C LEU A 97 -4.99 13.02 -13.69
N THR A 98 -5.71 12.93 -12.57
CA THR A 98 -6.80 13.87 -12.22
C THR A 98 -6.26 15.27 -11.97
N CYS A 99 -5.09 15.40 -11.34
CA CYS A 99 -4.41 16.68 -11.14
C CYS A 99 -4.02 17.33 -12.48
N LEU A 100 -3.53 16.54 -13.44
CA LEU A 100 -3.23 17.02 -14.79
C LEU A 100 -4.51 17.45 -15.53
N ALA A 101 -5.61 16.71 -15.40
CA ALA A 101 -6.90 17.11 -15.95
C ALA A 101 -7.41 18.42 -15.35
N ALA A 102 -7.01 18.74 -14.11
CA ALA A 102 -7.40 19.98 -13.44
C ALA A 102 -6.81 21.26 -14.09
N ILE A 103 -5.79 21.12 -14.95
CA ILE A 103 -5.30 22.24 -15.78
C ILE A 103 -6.42 22.75 -16.71
N ALA A 104 -7.22 21.84 -17.26
CA ALA A 104 -8.36 22.18 -18.12
C ALA A 104 -9.67 22.35 -17.33
N PHE A 105 -9.83 21.62 -16.21
CA PHE A 105 -11.02 21.65 -15.39
C PHE A 105 -10.68 21.81 -13.89
N PRO A 106 -10.46 23.04 -13.40
CA PRO A 106 -9.98 23.31 -12.03
C PRO A 106 -10.73 22.59 -10.89
N PRO A 107 -12.06 22.37 -10.95
CA PRO A 107 -12.77 21.62 -9.91
C PRO A 107 -12.25 20.19 -9.72
N ALA A 108 -11.55 19.59 -10.70
CA ALA A 108 -10.90 18.28 -10.56
C ALA A 108 -9.78 18.26 -9.49
N LEU A 109 -9.31 19.41 -9.01
CA LEU A 109 -8.38 19.46 -7.87
C LEU A 109 -9.00 18.84 -6.60
N ILE A 110 -10.31 18.97 -6.40
CA ILE A 110 -10.99 18.39 -5.24
C ILE A 110 -10.88 16.85 -5.26
N PRO A 111 -11.40 16.12 -6.28
CA PRO A 111 -11.28 14.67 -6.31
C PRO A 111 -9.82 14.21 -6.35
N SER A 112 -8.90 14.94 -7.01
CA SER A 112 -7.47 14.61 -6.99
C SER A 112 -6.89 14.62 -5.56
N ALA A 113 -7.18 15.65 -4.76
CA ALA A 113 -6.70 15.75 -3.39
C ALA A 113 -7.24 14.61 -2.49
N TRP A 114 -8.50 14.24 -2.66
CA TRP A 114 -9.09 13.10 -1.95
C TRP A 114 -8.51 11.75 -2.41
N LEU A 115 -8.23 11.58 -3.70
CA LEU A 115 -7.54 10.38 -4.20
C LEU A 115 -6.14 10.25 -3.61
N PHE A 116 -5.38 11.35 -3.48
CA PHE A 116 -4.09 11.34 -2.80
C PHE A 116 -4.22 10.94 -1.32
N LEU A 117 -5.24 11.45 -0.63
CA LEU A 117 -5.51 11.04 0.75
C LEU A 117 -5.80 9.54 0.84
N VAL A 118 -6.70 9.01 0.02
CA VAL A 118 -7.04 7.57 0.01
C VAL A 118 -5.81 6.72 -0.30
N SER A 119 -5.00 7.12 -1.29
CA SER A 119 -3.72 6.48 -1.61
C SER A 119 -2.80 6.42 -0.38
N ASN A 120 -2.63 7.54 0.32
CA ASN A 120 -1.75 7.61 1.50
C ASN A 120 -2.31 6.84 2.71
N VAL A 121 -3.64 6.81 2.90
CA VAL A 121 -4.28 5.98 3.94
C VAL A 121 -4.02 4.49 3.67
N LEU A 122 -4.23 4.02 2.44
CA LEU A 122 -3.98 2.62 2.07
C LEU A 122 -2.50 2.26 2.24
N TRP A 123 -1.60 3.16 1.87
CA TRP A 123 -0.17 2.97 2.09
C TRP A 123 0.19 2.92 3.58
N CYS A 124 -0.33 3.84 4.39
CA CYS A 124 -0.10 3.89 5.83
C CYS A 124 -0.61 2.61 6.53
N ILE A 125 -1.78 2.10 6.12
CA ILE A 125 -2.32 0.83 6.59
C ILE A 125 -1.38 -0.32 6.23
N ALA A 126 -0.88 -0.36 4.99
CA ALA A 126 0.06 -1.40 4.56
C ALA A 126 1.38 -1.38 5.35
N GLU A 127 1.93 -0.19 5.64
CA GLU A 127 3.13 -0.05 6.47
C GLU A 127 2.89 -0.42 7.94
N TYR A 128 1.72 -0.08 8.49
CA TYR A 128 1.30 -0.50 9.82
C TYR A 128 1.25 -2.02 9.92
N HIS A 129 0.62 -2.66 8.94
CA HIS A 129 0.55 -4.10 8.88
C HIS A 129 1.96 -4.71 8.79
N LYS A 130 2.88 -4.09 8.02
CA LYS A 130 4.24 -4.60 7.82
C LYS A 130 5.06 -4.49 9.11
N MET A 131 4.79 -3.47 9.90
CA MET A 131 5.36 -3.31 11.24
C MET A 131 4.87 -4.41 12.21
N ARG A 132 3.60 -4.81 12.11
CA ARG A 132 3.02 -5.87 12.97
C ARG A 132 3.39 -7.28 12.52
N HIS A 133 3.60 -7.48 11.22
CA HIS A 133 3.92 -8.77 10.62
C HIS A 133 5.07 -8.59 9.63
N PRO A 134 6.32 -8.66 10.12
CA PRO A 134 7.48 -8.47 9.26
C PRO A 134 7.54 -9.55 8.17
N PRO A 135 7.89 -9.19 6.92
CA PRO A 135 8.00 -10.14 5.83
C PRO A 135 9.18 -11.10 6.06
N VAL A 136 8.89 -12.40 6.10
CA VAL A 136 9.89 -13.48 6.32
C VAL A 136 11.04 -13.46 5.30
N TYR A 137 10.81 -12.94 4.09
CA TYR A 137 11.82 -12.86 3.05
C TYR A 137 12.78 -11.66 3.18
N ASP A 138 12.59 -10.77 4.15
CA ASP A 138 13.44 -9.58 4.36
C ASP A 138 14.38 -9.78 5.55
N GLU A 139 15.52 -10.43 5.29
CA GLU A 139 16.59 -10.65 6.28
C GLU A 139 17.14 -9.33 6.86
N ASP A 140 17.01 -8.22 6.12
CA ASP A 140 17.44 -6.89 6.53
C ASP A 140 16.39 -6.13 7.35
N TYR A 141 15.28 -6.78 7.75
CA TYR A 141 14.19 -6.13 8.47
C TYR A 141 14.67 -5.64 9.85
N SER A 142 14.26 -4.42 10.20
CA SER A 142 14.53 -3.83 11.51
C SER A 142 13.27 -3.12 11.98
N SER A 143 12.74 -3.54 13.12
CA SER A 143 11.56 -2.98 13.78
C SER A 143 11.72 -1.48 14.04
N LYS A 144 12.92 -1.06 14.48
CA LYS A 144 13.27 0.35 14.70
C LYS A 144 13.20 1.15 13.40
N ARG A 145 13.74 0.61 12.31
CA ARG A 145 13.69 1.24 10.98
C ARG A 145 12.24 1.37 10.50
N GLN A 146 11.45 0.30 10.64
CA GLN A 146 10.06 0.27 10.21
C GLN A 146 9.19 1.22 11.05
N ALA A 147 9.46 1.38 12.35
CA ALA A 147 8.75 2.32 13.20
C ALA A 147 8.98 3.79 12.77
N VAL A 148 10.22 4.14 12.41
CA VAL A 148 10.52 5.48 11.85
C VAL A 148 9.80 5.69 10.52
N TYR A 149 9.79 4.67 9.66
CA TYR A 149 9.07 4.74 8.38
C TYR A 149 7.55 4.84 8.54
N MET A 150 6.99 4.15 9.54
CA MET A 150 5.58 4.25 9.88
C MET A 150 5.21 5.67 10.35
N ARG A 151 6.07 6.32 11.16
CA ARG A 151 5.86 7.71 11.55
C ARG A 151 5.89 8.65 10.34
N TYR A 152 6.82 8.44 9.42
CA TYR A 152 6.86 9.13 8.14
C TYR A 152 5.55 8.96 7.35
N ALA A 153 5.05 7.73 7.20
CA ALA A 153 3.81 7.44 6.47
C ALA A 153 2.58 8.13 7.11
N LEU A 154 2.52 8.15 8.44
CA LEU A 154 1.46 8.83 9.19
C LEU A 154 1.50 10.36 8.98
N LEU A 155 2.70 10.95 8.98
CA LEU A 155 2.87 12.39 8.73
C LEU A 155 2.46 12.76 7.30
N MET A 156 2.88 11.98 6.29
CA MET A 156 2.49 12.21 4.89
C MET A 156 0.98 12.06 4.67
N THR A 157 0.35 11.09 5.36
CA THR A 157 -1.11 10.93 5.36
C THR A 157 -1.79 12.14 5.98
N SER A 158 -1.28 12.65 7.10
CA SER A 158 -1.80 13.85 7.77
C SER A 158 -1.68 15.09 6.89
N ALA A 159 -0.54 15.29 6.21
CA ALA A 159 -0.36 16.38 5.26
C ALA A 159 -1.38 16.31 4.10
N SER A 160 -1.68 15.10 3.62
CA SER A 160 -2.68 14.88 2.56
C SER A 160 -4.09 15.18 3.03
N LEU A 161 -4.43 14.86 4.28
CA LEU A 161 -5.72 15.19 4.88
C LEU A 161 -5.90 16.70 4.98
N VAL A 162 -4.89 17.41 5.50
CA VAL A 162 -4.90 18.88 5.56
C VAL A 162 -5.07 19.47 4.17
N THR A 163 -4.38 18.93 3.17
CA THR A 163 -4.48 19.38 1.77
C THR A 163 -5.89 19.15 1.19
N ALA A 164 -6.46 17.95 1.35
CA ALA A 164 -7.80 17.63 0.84
C ALA A 164 -8.89 18.52 1.45
N LEU A 165 -8.82 18.74 2.77
CA LEU A 165 -9.73 19.65 3.48
C LEU A 165 -9.55 21.10 3.00
N ALA A 166 -8.31 21.58 2.92
CA ALA A 166 -8.02 22.93 2.48
C ALA A 166 -8.49 23.19 1.04
N THR A 167 -8.21 22.28 0.11
CA THR A 167 -8.68 22.36 -1.28
C THR A 167 -10.21 22.41 -1.33
N THR A 168 -10.90 21.52 -0.61
CA THR A 168 -12.37 21.52 -0.56
C THR A 168 -12.91 22.86 -0.03
N LEU A 169 -12.36 23.35 1.09
CA LEU A 169 -12.79 24.61 1.70
C LEU A 169 -12.57 25.83 0.80
N VAL A 170 -11.44 25.91 0.11
CA VAL A 170 -11.13 27.01 -0.82
C VAL A 170 -12.15 27.08 -1.96
N PHE A 171 -12.55 25.92 -2.50
CA PHE A 171 -13.54 25.85 -3.58
C PHE A 171 -14.97 26.11 -3.09
N CYS A 172 -15.36 25.57 -1.94
CA CYS A 172 -16.72 25.73 -1.40
C CYS A 172 -16.96 27.10 -0.75
N PHE A 173 -15.91 27.73 -0.19
CA PHE A 173 -16.00 28.99 0.52
C PHE A 173 -14.90 29.98 0.08
N PRO A 174 -15.00 30.56 -1.14
CA PRO A 174 -14.00 31.50 -1.66
C PRO A 174 -13.63 32.67 -0.73
N PRO A 175 -14.56 33.26 0.06
CA PRO A 175 -14.19 34.33 1.00
C PRO A 175 -13.17 33.90 2.07
N ALA A 176 -13.13 32.61 2.42
CA ALA A 176 -12.18 32.05 3.39
C ALA A 176 -10.87 31.56 2.73
N ALA A 177 -10.78 31.57 1.40
CA ALA A 177 -9.72 30.90 0.66
C ALA A 177 -8.31 31.33 1.08
N LEU A 178 -8.06 32.64 1.21
CA LEU A 178 -6.75 33.15 1.58
C LEU A 178 -6.31 32.66 2.97
N ALA A 179 -7.21 32.74 3.95
CA ALA A 179 -6.93 32.28 5.31
C ALA A 179 -6.68 30.76 5.33
N THR A 180 -7.53 29.99 4.65
CA THR A 180 -7.37 28.54 4.53
C THR A 180 -6.04 28.16 3.87
N LEU A 181 -5.67 28.80 2.75
CA LEU A 181 -4.41 28.53 2.06
C LEU A 181 -3.19 28.84 2.94
N MET A 182 -3.21 29.97 3.65
CA MET A 182 -2.10 30.36 4.54
C MET A 182 -1.94 29.36 5.69
N THR A 183 -3.03 29.05 6.40
CA THR A 183 -3.01 28.08 7.51
C THR A 183 -2.60 26.69 7.04
N ALA A 184 -3.19 26.20 5.94
CA ALA A 184 -2.86 24.88 5.40
C ALA A 184 -1.41 24.80 4.94
N THR A 185 -0.88 25.86 4.31
CA THR A 185 0.51 25.90 3.86
C THR A 185 1.48 25.83 5.05
N ILE A 186 1.24 26.61 6.11
CA ILE A 186 2.07 26.58 7.32
C ILE A 186 2.04 25.19 7.95
N LEU A 187 0.85 24.62 8.17
CA LEU A 187 0.71 23.27 8.73
C LEU A 187 1.40 22.22 7.88
N CYS A 188 1.21 22.26 6.56
CA CYS A 188 1.86 21.33 5.64
C CYS A 188 3.39 21.49 5.66
N ILE A 189 3.93 22.71 5.79
CA ILE A 189 5.38 22.91 5.91
C ILE A 189 5.90 22.23 7.18
N LEU A 190 5.26 22.45 8.33
CA LEU A 190 5.68 21.85 9.60
C LEU A 190 5.63 20.32 9.56
N ILE A 191 4.52 19.74 9.07
CA ILE A 191 4.35 18.29 8.94
C ILE A 191 5.40 17.71 7.98
N ASN A 192 5.61 18.35 6.83
CA ASN A 192 6.58 17.87 5.84
C ASN A 192 8.03 17.99 6.34
N LEU A 193 8.35 18.96 7.20
CA LEU A 193 9.68 19.09 7.78
C LEU A 193 9.95 17.93 8.75
N ALA A 194 8.98 17.59 9.60
CA ALA A 194 9.05 16.41 10.45
C ALA A 194 9.12 15.11 9.63
N ALA A 195 8.33 15.00 8.55
CA ALA A 195 8.36 13.85 7.66
C ALA A 195 9.72 13.70 6.98
N LEU A 196 10.34 14.81 6.55
CA LEU A 196 11.67 14.79 5.95
C LEU A 196 12.73 14.32 6.94
N GLN A 197 12.66 14.75 8.20
CA GLN A 197 13.55 14.26 9.26
C GLN A 197 13.43 12.74 9.42
N ASP A 198 12.21 12.19 9.42
CA ASP A 198 11.97 10.75 9.53
C ASP A 198 12.44 10.00 8.29
N TRP A 199 12.21 10.54 7.11
CA TRP A 199 12.69 9.96 5.85
C TRP A 199 14.22 9.89 5.81
N VAL A 200 14.90 10.95 6.27
CA VAL A 200 16.35 11.01 6.42
C VAL A 200 16.84 9.98 7.43
N ALA A 201 16.18 9.89 8.59
CA ALA A 201 16.50 8.92 9.62
C ALA A 201 16.29 7.47 9.15
N PHE A 202 15.27 7.22 8.35
CA PHE A 202 15.02 5.91 7.74
C PHE A 202 16.09 5.56 6.68
N THR A 203 16.53 6.53 5.89
CA THR A 203 17.39 6.30 4.72
C THR A 203 18.89 6.24 5.06
N TRP A 204 19.36 7.08 5.99
CA TRP A 204 20.80 7.23 6.28
C TRP A 204 21.25 6.71 7.64
N VAL A 205 20.35 6.64 8.64
CA VAL A 205 20.73 6.06 9.94
C VAL A 205 20.75 4.54 9.80
N LYS A 206 21.86 3.93 10.21
CA LYS A 206 21.98 2.47 10.25
C LYS A 206 21.12 1.94 11.40
N HIS A 207 20.11 1.15 11.06
CA HIS A 207 19.34 0.37 12.01
C HIS A 207 19.75 -1.10 11.84
N PRO A 208 20.35 -1.75 12.85
CA PRO A 208 20.70 -3.15 12.75
C PRO A 208 19.44 -4.00 12.54
N PRO A 209 19.51 -5.08 11.74
CA PRO A 209 18.41 -6.01 11.59
C PRO A 209 18.03 -6.59 12.94
N ASP A 210 16.75 -6.89 13.13
CA ASP A 210 16.30 -7.53 14.36
C ASP A 210 16.91 -8.94 14.42
N THR A 211 17.75 -9.21 15.40
CA THR A 211 18.22 -10.57 15.69
C THR A 211 17.04 -11.33 16.30
N TRP A 212 16.41 -12.18 15.49
CA TRP A 212 15.36 -13.10 15.97
C TRP A 212 15.91 -14.14 16.97
N ASP A 213 17.23 -14.29 17.03
CA ASP A 213 17.94 -15.18 17.94
C ASP A 213 18.21 -14.50 19.28
N GLU A 214 17.38 -14.84 20.25
CA GLU A 214 17.73 -15.26 21.63
C GLU A 214 16.52 -15.06 22.54
N SER A 215 15.81 -13.93 22.46
CA SER A 215 14.76 -13.61 23.45
C SER A 215 13.48 -14.44 23.30
N HIS A 216 13.05 -14.77 22.08
CA HIS A 216 11.87 -15.65 21.90
C HIS A 216 12.19 -17.12 22.21
N ALA A 217 13.41 -17.59 21.92
CA ALA A 217 13.87 -18.91 22.32
C ALA A 217 14.04 -19.01 23.84
N LEU A 218 14.54 -17.95 24.50
CA LEU A 218 14.64 -17.87 25.96
C LEU A 218 13.25 -17.84 26.61
N ILE A 219 12.32 -17.05 26.08
CA ILE A 219 10.95 -16.93 26.61
C ILE A 219 10.13 -18.21 26.35
N ASN A 220 10.27 -18.85 25.19
CA ASN A 220 9.61 -20.15 24.94
C ASN A 220 10.20 -21.26 25.81
N ASN A 221 11.53 -21.27 26.04
CA ASN A 221 12.16 -22.21 26.97
C ASN A 221 11.76 -21.94 28.42
N GLU A 222 11.63 -20.68 28.85
CA GLU A 222 11.21 -20.35 30.22
C GLU A 222 9.70 -20.55 30.47
N LEU A 223 8.87 -20.45 29.43
CA LEU A 223 7.43 -20.70 29.53
C LEU A 223 7.04 -22.17 29.36
N GLY A 224 8.00 -23.07 29.10
CA GLY A 224 7.76 -24.51 28.97
C GLY A 224 6.81 -24.88 27.82
N CYS A 225 6.64 -23.99 26.84
CA CYS A 225 5.89 -24.30 25.63
C CYS A 225 6.76 -25.19 24.74
N GLU A 226 6.57 -26.51 24.82
CA GLU A 226 7.20 -27.43 23.88
C GLU A 226 6.87 -27.02 22.43
N PRO A 227 7.83 -27.16 21.50
CA PRO A 227 7.64 -26.79 20.12
C PRO A 227 6.69 -27.79 19.44
N GLY A 228 5.39 -27.55 19.52
CA GLY A 228 4.38 -28.21 18.69
C GLY A 228 4.46 -27.81 17.19
N HIS A 229 5.61 -27.32 16.73
CA HIS A 229 5.79 -26.82 15.37
C HIS A 229 6.61 -27.76 14.47
N GLU A 230 7.24 -28.82 15.01
CA GLU A 230 7.88 -29.86 14.18
C GLU A 230 6.87 -30.89 13.63
N LEU A 231 5.75 -31.15 14.30
CA LEU A 231 4.74 -32.12 13.83
C LEU A 231 3.95 -31.65 12.59
N ALA A 232 3.87 -30.34 12.34
CA ALA A 232 3.14 -29.80 11.19
C ALA A 232 3.95 -29.86 9.87
N LEU A 233 5.25 -30.16 9.94
CA LEU A 233 6.08 -30.35 8.74
C LEU A 233 6.28 -31.83 8.39
N GLU A 234 6.09 -32.76 9.34
CA GLU A 234 6.12 -34.20 9.06
C GLU A 234 4.78 -34.71 8.47
N GLU A 235 3.63 -34.13 8.83
CA GLU A 235 2.33 -34.51 8.21
C GLU A 235 2.23 -34.14 6.72
N GLU A 236 2.93 -33.10 6.24
CA GLU A 236 2.95 -32.76 4.80
C GLU A 236 3.86 -33.68 3.96
N GLU A 237 4.82 -34.41 4.57
CA GLU A 237 5.71 -35.33 3.83
C GLU A 237 5.11 -36.74 3.68
N GLU A 238 4.25 -37.18 4.61
CA GLU A 238 3.55 -38.47 4.51
C GLU A 238 2.41 -38.46 3.47
N ASP A 239 1.65 -37.35 3.37
CA ASP A 239 0.50 -37.28 2.46
C ASP A 239 0.90 -37.17 0.96
N VAL A 240 2.10 -36.69 0.65
CA VAL A 240 2.63 -36.66 -0.73
C VAL A 240 3.15 -38.05 -1.17
N SER A 241 3.53 -38.89 -0.22
CA SER A 241 4.09 -40.22 -0.49
C SER A 241 3.00 -41.26 -0.81
N ILE A 242 1.78 -41.11 -0.29
CA ILE A 242 0.66 -42.03 -0.56
C ILE A 242 -0.03 -41.73 -1.91
N ALA A 243 0.03 -40.49 -2.40
CA ALA A 243 -0.59 -40.10 -3.68
C ALA A 243 0.15 -40.60 -4.94
N SER A 244 1.35 -41.19 -4.80
CA SER A 244 2.20 -41.61 -5.92
C SER A 244 2.22 -43.12 -6.20
N LEU A 245 1.45 -43.94 -5.45
CA LEU A 245 1.42 -45.41 -5.59
C LEU A 245 0.11 -46.01 -6.11
N SER A 246 -0.86 -45.19 -6.55
CA SER A 246 -2.13 -45.68 -7.12
C SER A 246 -2.32 -45.23 -8.56
N SER A 247 -1.51 -45.74 -9.48
CA SER A 247 -1.84 -45.76 -10.90
C SER A 247 -1.14 -46.91 -11.61
N GLU A 248 -1.65 -48.12 -11.41
CA GLU A 248 -1.39 -49.25 -12.29
C GLU A 248 -2.70 -50.00 -12.62
N ALA A 249 -2.85 -50.27 -13.92
CA ALA A 249 -3.75 -51.22 -14.58
C ALA A 249 -5.14 -50.71 -15.08
N PRO A 250 -5.77 -51.42 -16.05
CA PRO A 250 -5.29 -51.59 -17.42
C PRO A 250 -6.36 -51.32 -18.50
N ASN A 251 -5.86 -51.35 -19.74
CA ASN A 251 -6.49 -51.16 -21.04
C ASN A 251 -7.66 -52.13 -21.38
N SER A 252 -8.81 -51.59 -21.81
CA SER A 252 -9.80 -52.14 -22.78
C SER A 252 -10.92 -51.08 -22.88
N GLY A 253 -11.61 -50.76 -23.98
CA GLY A 253 -11.72 -51.21 -25.35
C GLY A 253 -13.08 -50.67 -25.84
N GLU A 254 -13.08 -50.00 -27.01
CA GLU A 254 -14.23 -49.67 -27.89
C GLU A 254 -15.47 -48.89 -27.38
N GLY A 255 -15.90 -47.89 -28.17
CA GLY A 255 -17.28 -47.39 -28.19
C GLY A 255 -17.45 -45.87 -28.30
N THR A 256 -17.49 -45.36 -29.53
CA THR A 256 -17.92 -43.99 -29.90
C THR A 256 -19.47 -43.91 -29.95
N PRO A 257 -20.09 -42.75 -30.28
CA PRO A 257 -20.22 -41.46 -29.59
C PRO A 257 -21.66 -41.21 -29.10
N LEU A 258 -21.92 -40.10 -28.38
CA LEU A 258 -23.09 -39.21 -28.57
C LEU A 258 -23.06 -38.05 -27.56
N GLN A 259 -23.08 -36.81 -28.08
CA GLN A 259 -23.56 -35.61 -27.38
C GLN A 259 -25.11 -35.70 -27.26
N PRO A 260 -25.79 -35.07 -26.27
CA PRO A 260 -25.91 -33.60 -26.26
C PRO A 260 -26.08 -32.92 -24.89
N MET A 261 -26.03 -31.58 -24.97
CA MET A 261 -26.52 -30.54 -24.05
C MET A 261 -27.22 -30.96 -22.75
N SER A 262 -26.80 -30.33 -21.65
CA SER A 262 -27.79 -29.69 -20.78
C SER A 262 -27.25 -28.43 -20.11
N ARG A 263 -28.06 -27.40 -20.25
CA ARG A 263 -27.93 -26.01 -19.80
C ARG A 263 -28.57 -25.97 -18.41
N SER A 264 -27.85 -25.56 -17.38
CA SER A 264 -28.46 -25.25 -16.08
C SER A 264 -28.09 -23.83 -15.67
N THR A 265 -29.01 -22.94 -15.97
CA THR A 265 -29.19 -21.62 -15.36
C THR A 265 -29.46 -21.79 -13.87
N ALA A 266 -28.61 -21.22 -13.02
CA ALA A 266 -28.96 -20.92 -11.64
C ALA A 266 -29.27 -19.43 -11.55
N VAL A 267 -30.58 -19.16 -11.47
CA VAL A 267 -31.20 -17.93 -10.98
C VAL A 267 -31.10 -18.00 -9.46
N PHE A 268 -30.66 -16.92 -8.80
CA PHE A 268 -30.95 -16.67 -7.39
C PHE A 268 -31.02 -15.15 -7.15
N ASP A 269 -32.25 -14.67 -7.20
CA ASP A 269 -32.94 -13.78 -6.27
C ASP A 269 -32.21 -12.53 -5.72
N ASP A 270 -32.58 -11.41 -6.34
CA ASP A 270 -32.88 -10.13 -5.69
C ASP A 270 -33.99 -10.32 -4.63
N GLU A 271 -33.73 -10.00 -3.37
CA GLU A 271 -34.68 -9.34 -2.43
C GLU A 271 -34.10 -9.34 -1.01
N ALA A 272 -33.64 -8.18 -0.55
CA ALA A 272 -33.73 -7.79 0.87
C ALA A 272 -33.44 -6.29 0.99
N LEU A 273 -34.43 -5.51 0.54
CA LEU A 273 -34.64 -4.11 0.88
C LEU A 273 -34.95 -4.04 2.39
N GLY A 274 -34.02 -3.48 3.18
CA GLY A 274 -34.18 -3.29 4.61
C GLY A 274 -34.01 -1.83 4.98
N ASP A 275 -35.12 -1.10 4.96
CA ASP A 275 -35.27 0.25 5.51
C ASP A 275 -34.90 0.29 7.00
N ALA A 276 -34.06 1.24 7.40
CA ALA A 276 -34.01 1.69 8.80
C ALA A 276 -33.69 3.19 8.89
N PRO A 277 -34.26 3.90 9.88
CA PRO A 277 -34.66 5.29 9.71
C PRO A 277 -33.66 6.32 10.24
N PHE A 278 -33.72 7.49 9.61
CA PHE A 278 -33.25 8.79 10.09
C PHE A 278 -33.62 9.02 11.56
N THR A 279 -32.64 9.29 12.41
CA THR A 279 -32.88 9.99 13.69
C THR A 279 -32.13 11.32 13.70
N ARG A 280 -32.94 12.37 13.74
CA ARG A 280 -32.60 13.79 13.83
C ARG A 280 -32.26 14.09 15.29
N LEU A 281 -31.03 14.51 15.61
CA LEU A 281 -30.71 15.10 16.90
C LEU A 281 -30.59 16.62 16.75
N GLN A 282 -31.51 17.30 17.44
CA GLN A 282 -31.57 18.73 17.59
C GLN A 282 -30.48 19.24 18.54
N SER A 283 -30.11 20.49 18.27
CA SER A 283 -29.39 21.44 19.08
C SER A 283 -29.81 21.53 20.56
N THR A 284 -28.81 21.65 21.41
CA THR A 284 -28.75 22.64 22.50
C THR A 284 -27.34 23.18 22.56
#